data_AF-A0A914CJN3-F1
#
_entry.id   AF-A0A914CJN3-F1
#
_cell.length_a   1.000
_cell.length_b   1.000
_cell.length_c   1.000
_cell.angle_alpha   90.00
_cell.angle_beta   90.00
_cell.angle_gamma   90.00
#
_symmetry.space_group_name_H-M   'P 1'
#
loop_
_entity.id
_entity.type
_entity.pdbx_description
1 polymer ?
#
loop_
_entity_poly.entity_id
_entity_poly.type
_entity_poly.pdbx_seq_one_letter_code
_entity_poly.pdbx_strand_id
1 'polypeptide(L)'
;MDKKDDLSFTCDASPITHWNALTLPPCSSSLSTSVLLYVVYIVGCFIRYGILLPIRLNLMIMAALFISCSSIILTLLQCSQEQRLYLCKAFSRLFSSAMGLVARYEGGKKNRPKPPGIVVSNHMSANDVQVIAADIQYEDPIPTGFSITGQRHTGFIGWAERMGGKITNALWFERADEGQRRDFRNKVLSVARDVKNDPILMFPEGYCTNNTMVYQFRRAVFADGIDIYPIALKQDPRLGEAFWLDDSYVVHLLRIMTSWATVYNIKYLPKMRKKKGESSEEFAKRVQSVIAEAVDIDGVLVNNDPTAHAEVIAIRNACEKLGTYDLKGCVLYTSCYPCPMCFGAALWSRVDAVFYAATAKDAAKSGFDDAKFYEILRNSEQYEYKIEHLEIDGCMKPFMLWNEKQDKIPY
;
A
#
# COMPACT_ATOMS: atom_id res chain seq x y z
N MET A 1 -15.57 -12.28 -26.25
CA MET A 1 -14.48 -13.25 -26.53
C MET A 1 -13.29 -12.37 -26.84
N ASP A 2 -12.79 -11.69 -25.80
CA ASP A 2 -12.05 -10.44 -25.96
C ASP A 2 -10.57 -10.68 -25.75
N LYS A 3 -9.79 -10.26 -26.75
CA LYS A 3 -8.34 -10.11 -26.65
C LYS A 3 -8.06 -9.16 -25.49
N LYS A 4 -7.43 -9.66 -24.43
CA LYS A 4 -6.81 -8.81 -23.42
C LYS A 4 -5.65 -8.07 -24.09
N ASP A 5 -5.83 -6.77 -24.31
CA ASP A 5 -4.77 -5.88 -24.77
C ASP A 5 -3.72 -5.71 -23.66
N ASP A 6 -2.45 -5.87 -24.02
CA ASP A 6 -1.27 -5.68 -23.14
C ASP A 6 -1.08 -4.21 -22.67
N LEU A 7 -2.06 -3.35 -22.92
CA LEU A 7 -2.07 -1.91 -22.63
C LEU A 7 -3.08 -1.50 -21.54
N SER A 8 -3.86 -2.44 -20.99
CA SER A 8 -4.75 -2.14 -19.87
C SER A 8 -3.94 -1.93 -18.58
N PHE A 9 -3.56 -0.69 -18.29
CA PHE A 9 -3.12 -0.27 -16.96
C PHE A 9 -4.34 0.04 -16.11
N THR A 10 -4.97 -1.00 -15.58
CA THR A 10 -5.83 -0.84 -14.41
C THR A 10 -4.93 -0.58 -13.20
N CYS A 11 -5.37 0.26 -12.26
CA CYS A 11 -4.83 0.23 -10.90
C CYS A 11 -5.36 -1.05 -10.18
N ASP A 12 -5.07 -2.22 -10.75
CA ASP A 12 -5.37 -3.54 -10.21
C ASP A 12 -4.07 -4.35 -10.26
N ALA A 13 -3.56 -4.74 -9.09
CA ALA A 13 -2.20 -5.26 -8.89
C ALA A 13 -1.11 -4.24 -9.26
N SER A 14 0.12 -4.36 -8.74
CA SER A 14 1.20 -3.63 -9.41
C SER A 14 1.17 -4.17 -10.83
N PRO A 15 1.33 -3.35 -11.89
CA PRO A 15 1.64 -3.93 -13.17
C PRO A 15 2.87 -4.80 -12.90
N ILE A 16 2.71 -6.12 -12.96
CA ILE A 16 3.83 -7.01 -13.18
C ILE A 16 4.25 -6.58 -14.56
N THR A 17 5.14 -5.59 -14.63
CA THR A 17 5.44 -4.83 -15.85
C THR A 17 5.91 -5.76 -16.96
N HIS A 18 6.38 -6.96 -16.58
CA HIS A 18 6.70 -8.10 -17.44
C HIS A 18 6.37 -9.42 -16.71
N TRP A 19 5.47 -10.24 -17.28
CA TRP A 19 5.38 -11.64 -16.83
C TRP A 19 6.76 -12.30 -16.99
N ASN A 20 7.20 -12.96 -15.93
CA ASN A 20 8.42 -13.76 -15.94
C ASN A 20 8.12 -15.16 -15.41
N ALA A 21 9.02 -16.12 -15.67
CA ALA A 21 8.85 -17.52 -15.24
C ALA A 21 8.75 -17.71 -13.70
N LEU A 22 9.08 -16.68 -12.91
CA LEU A 22 8.96 -16.64 -11.46
C LEU A 22 7.60 -16.10 -10.99
N THR A 23 6.77 -15.59 -11.89
CA THR A 23 5.37 -15.19 -11.61
C THR A 23 4.38 -16.22 -12.17
N LEU A 24 3.14 -16.25 -11.64
CA LEU A 24 2.09 -17.12 -12.21
C LEU A 24 1.72 -16.60 -13.61
N PRO A 25 1.43 -17.48 -14.59
CA PRO A 25 1.10 -17.07 -15.95
C PRO A 25 -0.10 -16.13 -16.00
N PRO A 26 -0.08 -15.09 -16.85
CA PRO A 26 -1.31 -14.41 -17.22
C PRO A 26 -2.23 -15.42 -17.91
N CYS A 27 -3.54 -15.23 -17.71
CA CYS A 27 -4.58 -16.09 -18.27
C CYS A 27 -4.69 -15.99 -19.83
N SER A 28 -3.87 -15.15 -20.49
CA SER A 28 -3.91 -14.91 -21.94
C SER A 28 -2.77 -15.63 -22.68
N SER A 29 -3.14 -16.68 -23.41
CA SER A 29 -2.65 -17.24 -24.70
C SER A 29 -1.22 -17.07 -25.27
N SER A 30 -0.30 -16.29 -24.68
CA SER A 30 1.03 -16.00 -25.25
C SER A 30 2.09 -17.06 -25.00
N LEU A 31 1.81 -18.10 -24.19
CA LEU A 31 2.74 -19.23 -23.99
C LEU A 31 2.96 -20.08 -25.26
N SER A 32 2.27 -19.80 -26.36
CA SER A 32 2.19 -20.68 -27.53
C SER A 32 3.31 -20.55 -28.58
N THR A 33 4.26 -19.62 -28.44
CA THR A 33 5.25 -19.35 -29.50
C THR A 33 6.66 -19.91 -29.25
N SER A 34 6.99 -20.42 -28.05
CA SER A 34 8.33 -20.98 -27.77
C SER A 34 8.28 -22.26 -26.92
N VAL A 35 8.82 -23.35 -27.47
CA VAL A 35 8.96 -24.65 -26.79
C VAL A 35 9.78 -24.51 -25.50
N LEU A 36 10.82 -23.67 -25.50
CA LEU A 36 11.65 -23.43 -24.33
C LEU A 36 10.84 -22.78 -23.20
N LEU A 37 10.01 -21.78 -23.51
CA LEU A 37 9.13 -21.14 -22.52
C LEU A 37 8.12 -22.14 -21.95
N TYR A 38 7.59 -23.04 -22.79
CA TYR A 38 6.69 -24.09 -22.35
C TYR A 38 7.38 -25.08 -21.40
N VAL A 39 8.61 -25.52 -21.71
CA VAL A 39 9.39 -26.41 -20.83
C VAL A 39 9.69 -25.73 -19.50
N VAL A 40 10.16 -24.48 -19.52
CA VAL A 40 10.42 -23.69 -18.30
C VAL A 40 9.15 -23.54 -17.47
N TYR A 41 8.01 -23.31 -18.11
CA TYR A 41 6.72 -23.22 -17.43
C TYR A 41 6.32 -24.54 -16.75
N ILE A 42 6.42 -25.68 -17.45
CA ILE A 42 6.10 -26.99 -16.89
C ILE A 42 7.00 -27.32 -15.70
N VAL A 43 8.31 -27.06 -15.81
CA VAL A 43 9.25 -27.19 -14.68
C VAL A 43 8.84 -26.29 -13.52
N GLY A 44 8.46 -25.04 -13.80
CA GLY A 44 7.95 -24.11 -12.80
C GLY A 44 6.70 -24.63 -12.10
N CYS A 45 5.73 -25.18 -12.84
CA CYS A 45 4.54 -25.82 -12.29
C CYS A 45 4.90 -27.01 -11.38
N PHE A 46 5.81 -27.88 -11.82
CA PHE A 46 6.27 -29.00 -11.01
C PHE A 46 6.89 -28.51 -9.69
N ILE A 47 7.74 -27.49 -9.71
CA ILE A 47 8.34 -26.92 -8.51
C ILE A 47 7.26 -26.32 -7.60
N ARG A 48 6.35 -25.50 -8.14
CA ARG A 48 5.32 -24.82 -7.33
C ARG A 48 4.34 -25.79 -6.69
N TYR A 49 3.76 -26.70 -7.47
CA TYR A 49 2.68 -27.57 -7.01
C TYR A 49 3.18 -28.91 -6.47
N GLY A 50 4.31 -29.42 -6.98
CA GLY A 50 4.89 -30.70 -6.55
C GLY A 50 5.87 -30.58 -5.40
N ILE A 51 6.52 -29.42 -5.20
CA ILE A 51 7.54 -29.23 -4.16
C ILE A 51 7.12 -28.14 -3.15
N LEU A 52 6.93 -26.91 -3.60
CA LEU A 52 6.69 -25.76 -2.70
C LEU A 52 5.36 -25.88 -1.95
N LEU A 53 4.26 -26.16 -2.66
CA LEU A 53 2.94 -26.24 -2.05
C LEU A 53 2.85 -27.35 -0.98
N PRO A 54 3.31 -28.61 -1.20
CA PRO A 54 3.32 -29.63 -0.16
C PRO A 54 4.15 -29.23 1.06
N ILE A 55 5.34 -28.67 0.86
CA ILE A 55 6.19 -28.17 1.97
C ILE A 55 5.44 -27.09 2.77
N ARG A 56 4.83 -26.15 2.07
CA ARG A 56 4.10 -25.02 2.67
C ARG A 56 2.82 -25.43 3.37
N LEU A 57 2.09 -26.42 2.86
CA LEU A 57 0.94 -27.00 3.54
C LEU A 57 1.36 -27.68 4.85
N ASN A 58 2.48 -28.41 4.85
CA ASN A 58 3.02 -29.00 6.08
C ASN A 58 3.46 -27.92 7.08
N LEU A 59 4.13 -26.85 6.62
CA LEU A 59 4.47 -25.69 7.45
C LEU A 59 3.23 -24.99 8.01
N MET A 60 2.15 -24.89 7.23
CA MET A 60 0.89 -24.30 7.69
C MET A 60 0.22 -25.16 8.77
N ILE A 61 0.22 -26.49 8.61
CA ILE A 61 -0.27 -27.43 9.63
C ILE A 61 0.57 -27.29 10.91
N MET A 62 1.90 -27.26 10.78
CA MET A 62 2.79 -27.02 11.93
C MET A 62 2.52 -25.66 12.59
N ALA A 63 2.28 -24.60 11.83
CA ALA A 63 1.91 -23.28 12.37
C ALA A 63 0.60 -23.34 13.16
N ALA A 64 -0.41 -24.03 12.63
CA ALA A 64 -1.72 -24.21 13.27
C ALA A 64 -1.63 -25.03 14.57
N LEU A 65 -0.80 -26.09 14.59
CA LEU A 65 -0.52 -26.85 15.81
C LEU A 65 0.25 -26.00 16.83
N PHE A 66 1.27 -25.27 16.38
CA PHE A 66 2.10 -24.42 17.23
C PHE A 66 1.28 -23.34 17.92
N ILE A 67 0.44 -22.60 17.19
CA ILE A 67 -0.42 -21.56 17.77
C ILE A 67 -1.42 -22.15 18.77
N SER A 68 -1.96 -23.34 18.48
CA SER A 68 -2.92 -24.02 19.36
C SER A 68 -2.26 -24.44 20.68
N CYS A 69 -1.11 -25.11 20.60
CA CYS A 69 -0.33 -25.50 21.77
C CYS A 69 0.13 -24.28 22.58
N SER A 70 0.66 -23.24 21.91
CA SER A 70 1.09 -21.99 22.55
C SER A 70 -0.06 -21.30 23.27
N SER A 71 -1.24 -21.26 22.67
CA SER A 71 -2.45 -20.68 23.27
C SER A 71 -2.91 -21.44 24.51
N ILE A 72 -2.80 -22.77 24.51
CA ILE A 72 -3.09 -23.62 25.67
C ILE A 72 -2.07 -23.34 26.78
N ILE A 73 -0.77 -23.35 26.46
CA ILE A 73 0.32 -23.06 27.41
C ILE A 73 0.11 -21.70 28.09
N LEU A 74 -0.15 -20.64 27.32
CA LEU A 74 -0.39 -19.29 27.84
C LEU A 74 -1.67 -19.18 28.69
N THR A 75 -2.61 -20.12 28.56
CA THR A 75 -3.82 -20.17 29.39
C THR A 75 -3.59 -20.92 30.69
N LEU A 76 -2.78 -21.98 30.65
CA LEU A 76 -2.53 -22.85 31.79
C LEU A 76 -1.38 -22.34 32.68
N LEU A 77 -0.41 -21.63 32.10
CA LEU A 77 0.79 -21.15 32.77
C LEU A 77 0.85 -19.63 32.74
N GLN A 78 1.36 -19.03 33.82
CA GLN A 78 1.74 -17.62 33.82
C GLN A 78 3.07 -17.47 33.08
N CYS A 79 3.03 -16.99 31.85
CA CYS A 79 4.23 -16.71 31.06
C CYS A 79 4.69 -15.26 31.22
N SER A 80 6.01 -15.04 31.18
CA SER A 80 6.58 -13.69 31.11
C SER A 80 6.30 -13.03 29.76
N GLN A 81 6.47 -11.70 29.69
CA GLN A 81 6.34 -10.97 28.43
C GLN A 81 7.34 -11.48 27.38
N GLU A 82 8.58 -11.76 27.76
CA GLU A 82 9.61 -12.30 26.87
C GLU A 82 9.20 -13.64 26.27
N GLN A 83 8.69 -14.57 27.10
CA GLN A 83 8.20 -15.87 26.64
C GLN A 83 7.05 -15.71 25.64
N ARG A 84 6.10 -14.82 25.94
CA ARG A 84 4.99 -14.53 25.03
C ARG A 84 5.48 -13.96 23.69
N LEU A 85 6.44 -13.03 23.72
CA LEU A 85 7.02 -12.43 22.51
C LEU A 85 7.86 -13.43 21.71
N TYR A 86 8.55 -14.35 22.37
CA TYR A 86 9.24 -15.46 21.72
C TYR A 86 8.24 -16.35 20.96
N LEU A 87 7.14 -16.75 21.60
CA LEU A 87 6.08 -17.54 20.96
C LEU A 87 5.46 -16.78 19.77
N CYS A 88 5.23 -15.48 19.92
CA CYS A 88 4.75 -14.62 18.84
C CYS A 88 5.70 -14.66 17.63
N LYS A 89 6.98 -14.37 17.86
CA LYS A 89 8.00 -14.34 16.82
C LYS A 89 8.16 -15.71 16.14
N ALA A 90 8.18 -16.78 16.92
CA ALA A 90 8.28 -18.15 16.42
C ALA A 90 7.08 -18.50 15.52
N PHE A 91 5.86 -18.22 15.98
CA PHE A 91 4.65 -18.41 15.17
C PHE A 91 4.69 -17.59 13.89
N SER A 92 4.99 -16.28 13.98
CA SER A 92 5.04 -15.40 12.81
C SER A 92 6.08 -15.83 11.77
N ARG A 93 7.23 -16.36 12.20
CA ARG A 93 8.25 -16.93 11.30
C ARG A 93 7.80 -18.22 10.65
N LEU A 94 7.14 -19.10 11.41
CA LEU A 94 6.63 -20.37 10.89
C LEU A 94 5.49 -20.13 9.88
N PHE A 95 4.56 -19.24 10.21
CA PHE A 95 3.50 -18.80 9.31
C PHE A 95 4.06 -18.12 8.05
N SER A 96 5.04 -17.22 8.21
CA SER A 96 5.71 -16.57 7.07
C SER A 96 6.37 -17.59 6.15
N SER A 97 7.03 -18.60 6.71
CA SER A 97 7.63 -19.71 5.94
C SER A 97 6.57 -20.52 5.18
N ALA A 98 5.43 -20.81 5.83
CA ALA A 98 4.30 -21.49 5.20
C ALA A 98 3.69 -20.68 4.04
N MET A 99 3.66 -19.35 4.16
CA MET A 99 3.18 -18.45 3.12
C MET A 99 4.25 -18.07 2.10
N GLY A 100 5.49 -18.58 2.22
CA GLY A 100 6.58 -18.23 1.31
C GLY A 100 7.02 -16.76 1.39
N LEU A 101 6.82 -16.12 2.55
CA LEU A 101 7.18 -14.72 2.78
C LEU A 101 8.65 -14.65 3.22
N VAL A 102 9.41 -13.77 2.58
CA VAL A 102 10.82 -13.55 2.89
C VAL A 102 11.00 -12.07 3.18
N ALA A 103 11.24 -11.72 4.44
CA ALA A 103 11.42 -10.34 4.85
C ALA A 103 12.89 -9.97 5.03
N ARG A 104 13.28 -8.84 4.43
CA ARG A 104 14.56 -8.17 4.63
C ARG A 104 14.31 -6.91 5.44
N TYR A 105 15.09 -6.72 6.50
CA TYR A 105 14.88 -5.63 7.45
C TYR A 105 16.03 -4.62 7.36
N GLU A 106 15.67 -3.36 7.11
CA GLU A 106 16.60 -2.24 6.93
C GLU A 106 16.37 -1.15 8.00
N GLY A 107 17.39 -0.34 8.29
CA GLY A 107 17.32 0.77 9.26
C GLY A 107 17.91 0.47 10.65
N GLY A 108 18.45 -0.74 10.86
CA GLY A 108 19.18 -1.12 12.08
C GLY A 108 18.33 -1.15 13.36
N LYS A 109 18.94 -1.49 14.51
CA LYS A 109 18.23 -1.55 15.81
C LYS A 109 17.71 -0.19 16.30
N LYS A 110 18.26 0.93 15.79
CA LYS A 110 18.02 2.29 16.32
C LYS A 110 16.59 2.80 16.08
N ASN A 111 16.01 2.50 14.92
CA ASN A 111 14.70 3.01 14.51
C ASN A 111 13.56 2.05 14.84
N ARG A 112 13.85 0.91 15.48
CA ARG A 112 12.83 -0.06 15.87
C ARG A 112 11.84 0.57 16.86
N PRO A 113 10.54 0.28 16.75
CA PRO A 113 9.55 0.80 17.68
C PRO A 113 9.83 0.42 19.13
N LYS A 114 9.52 1.33 20.05
CA LYS A 114 9.61 1.12 21.50
C LYS A 114 8.40 1.74 22.20
N PRO A 115 7.93 1.17 23.33
CA PRO A 115 6.91 1.81 24.14
C PRO A 115 7.35 3.20 24.63
N PRO A 116 6.40 4.15 24.82
CA PRO A 116 5.03 4.14 24.28
C PRO A 116 5.00 4.62 22.81
N GLY A 117 3.91 4.36 22.09
CA GLY A 117 3.65 4.97 20.79
C GLY A 117 2.77 4.16 19.84
N ILE A 118 2.68 4.64 18.60
CA ILE A 118 1.95 4.00 17.51
C ILE A 118 2.93 3.71 16.38
N VAL A 119 2.90 2.49 15.88
CA VAL A 119 3.60 2.07 14.67
C VAL A 119 2.67 2.27 13.49
N VAL A 120 3.12 3.02 12.50
CA VAL A 120 2.35 3.34 11.30
C VAL A 120 3.05 2.75 10.09
N SER A 121 2.31 2.04 9.25
CA SER A 121 2.84 1.45 8.03
C SER A 121 1.88 1.65 6.86
N ASN A 122 2.42 1.73 5.64
CA ASN A 122 1.62 1.43 4.45
C ASN A 122 1.16 -0.03 4.50
N HIS A 123 0.05 -0.36 3.84
CA HIS A 123 -0.60 -1.66 3.96
C HIS A 123 -0.65 -2.37 2.62
N MET A 124 0.03 -3.50 2.48
CA MET A 124 0.16 -4.24 1.23
C MET A 124 -0.70 -5.50 1.19
N SER A 125 -0.86 -6.17 2.33
CA SER A 125 -1.60 -7.43 2.42
C SER A 125 -1.99 -7.77 3.85
N ALA A 126 -2.85 -8.79 4.01
CA ALA A 126 -3.14 -9.37 5.32
C ALA A 126 -1.90 -9.95 6.03
N ASN A 127 -0.80 -10.23 5.31
CA ASN A 127 0.41 -10.83 5.86
C ASN A 127 1.37 -9.81 6.50
N ASP A 128 1.14 -8.50 6.33
CA ASP A 128 2.05 -7.45 6.78
C ASP A 128 2.34 -7.52 8.29
N VAL A 129 1.31 -7.82 9.07
CA VAL A 129 1.43 -8.01 10.52
C VAL A 129 2.40 -9.14 10.85
N GLN A 130 2.35 -10.25 10.09
CA GLN A 130 3.18 -11.41 10.36
C GLN A 130 4.65 -11.17 10.04
N VAL A 131 4.94 -10.49 8.93
CA VAL A 131 6.31 -10.16 8.58
C VAL A 131 6.90 -9.12 9.55
N ILE A 132 6.11 -8.17 10.04
CA ILE A 132 6.56 -7.23 11.10
C ILE A 132 6.81 -7.98 12.42
N ALA A 133 5.88 -8.85 12.83
CA ALA A 133 5.98 -9.61 14.08
C ALA A 133 7.13 -10.64 14.07
N ALA A 134 7.51 -11.16 12.90
CA ALA A 134 8.64 -12.09 12.74
C ALA A 134 10.01 -11.48 13.14
N ASP A 135 10.07 -10.15 13.32
CA ASP A 135 11.27 -9.39 13.66
C ASP A 135 11.20 -8.72 15.05
N ILE A 136 10.23 -9.11 15.88
CA ILE A 136 10.16 -8.70 17.29
C ILE A 136 11.51 -8.94 18.00
N GLN A 137 11.95 -7.97 18.79
CA GLN A 137 13.15 -8.04 19.63
C GLN A 137 12.71 -8.26 21.08
N TYR A 138 12.76 -9.50 21.54
CA TYR A 138 12.46 -9.85 22.93
C TYR A 138 13.71 -9.85 23.82
N GLU A 139 14.91 -9.72 23.24
CA GLU A 139 16.20 -9.72 23.96
C GLU A 139 16.69 -8.30 24.30
N ASP A 140 16.00 -7.27 23.81
CA ASP A 140 16.32 -5.88 24.14
C ASP A 140 15.97 -5.59 25.61
N PRO A 141 16.61 -4.58 26.26
CA PRO A 141 16.35 -4.25 27.67
C PRO A 141 14.86 -3.98 28.00
N ILE A 142 14.09 -3.62 26.98
CA ILE A 142 12.63 -3.53 27.04
C ILE A 142 12.08 -4.42 25.91
N PRO A 143 11.66 -5.66 26.22
CA PRO A 143 11.05 -6.56 25.26
C PRO A 143 9.81 -5.90 24.64
N THR A 144 9.83 -5.69 23.33
CA THR A 144 8.80 -4.90 22.63
C THR A 144 8.06 -5.74 21.62
N GLY A 145 6.75 -5.93 21.84
CA GLY A 145 5.84 -6.51 20.86
C GLY A 145 5.03 -5.44 20.12
N PHE A 146 3.89 -5.86 19.59
CA PHE A 146 2.91 -4.97 18.98
C PHE A 146 1.52 -5.30 19.48
N SER A 147 0.75 -4.26 19.78
CA SER A 147 -0.69 -4.38 19.93
C SER A 147 -1.35 -4.17 18.56
N ILE A 148 -2.19 -5.09 18.11
CA ILE A 148 -2.82 -5.00 16.78
C ILE A 148 -4.26 -4.51 16.95
N THR A 149 -4.71 -3.62 16.08
CA THR A 149 -6.12 -3.21 16.00
C THR A 149 -6.84 -3.97 14.90
N GLY A 150 -8.05 -4.46 15.15
CA GLY A 150 -8.80 -5.20 14.14
C GLY A 150 -10.30 -5.24 14.40
N GLN A 151 -11.03 -5.72 13.40
CA GLN A 151 -12.42 -6.10 13.56
C GLN A 151 -12.53 -7.57 13.93
N ARG A 152 -13.55 -7.92 14.72
CA ARG A 152 -13.83 -9.32 15.03
C ARG A 152 -14.45 -10.01 13.82
N HIS A 153 -13.90 -11.15 13.45
CA HIS A 153 -14.50 -12.03 12.45
C HIS A 153 -15.19 -13.23 13.10
N THR A 154 -16.05 -13.89 12.33
CA THR A 154 -16.71 -15.14 12.72
C THR A 154 -16.06 -16.34 12.04
N GLY A 155 -16.56 -17.55 12.32
CA GLY A 155 -16.09 -18.78 11.68
C GLY A 155 -14.63 -19.11 11.99
N PHE A 156 -13.93 -19.67 11.00
CA PHE A 156 -12.53 -20.10 11.13
C PHE A 156 -11.57 -18.92 11.41
N ILE A 157 -11.78 -17.78 10.74
CA ILE A 157 -10.96 -16.58 10.95
C ILE A 157 -11.12 -16.10 12.39
N GLY A 158 -12.36 -16.00 12.90
CA GLY A 158 -12.61 -15.63 14.30
C GLY A 158 -12.01 -16.62 15.32
N TRP A 159 -11.95 -17.91 14.99
CA TRP A 159 -11.22 -18.89 15.82
C TRP A 159 -9.72 -18.62 15.83
N ALA A 160 -9.10 -18.41 14.66
CA ALA A 160 -7.68 -18.10 14.55
C ALA A 160 -7.32 -16.79 15.27
N GLU A 161 -8.16 -15.76 15.16
CA GLU A 161 -8.02 -14.50 15.89
C GLU A 161 -8.05 -14.67 17.40
N ARG A 162 -8.94 -15.53 17.93
CA ARG A 162 -9.00 -15.80 19.38
C ARG A 162 -7.76 -16.51 19.89
N MET A 163 -7.17 -17.41 19.10
CA MET A 163 -5.92 -18.07 19.46
C MET A 163 -4.74 -17.09 19.37
N GLY A 164 -4.62 -16.38 18.24
CA GLY A 164 -3.58 -15.37 18.01
C GLY A 164 -3.62 -14.21 19.02
N GLY A 165 -4.82 -13.80 19.46
CA GLY A 165 -5.02 -12.76 20.46
C GLY A 165 -4.61 -13.13 21.89
N LYS A 166 -4.26 -14.40 22.15
CA LYS A 166 -3.59 -14.78 23.42
C LYS A 166 -2.09 -14.53 23.37
N ILE A 167 -1.51 -14.60 22.17
CA ILE A 167 -0.09 -14.37 21.94
C ILE A 167 0.20 -12.88 21.72
N THR A 168 -0.65 -12.20 20.96
CA THR A 168 -0.56 -10.77 20.66
C THR A 168 -1.62 -10.00 21.43
N ASN A 169 -1.29 -8.82 21.96
CA ASN A 169 -2.32 -7.94 22.48
C ASN A 169 -3.17 -7.44 21.31
N ALA A 170 -4.47 -7.69 21.33
CA ALA A 170 -5.37 -7.25 20.27
C ALA A 170 -6.44 -6.30 20.81
N LEU A 171 -6.53 -5.13 20.19
CA LEU A 171 -7.55 -4.11 20.45
C LEU A 171 -8.66 -4.25 19.39
N TRP A 172 -9.74 -4.93 19.77
CA TRP A 172 -10.88 -5.18 18.90
C TRP A 172 -11.92 -4.05 18.95
N PHE A 173 -12.55 -3.75 17.82
CA PHE A 173 -13.69 -2.84 17.73
C PHE A 173 -14.72 -3.26 16.69
N GLU A 174 -15.98 -2.84 16.89
CA GLU A 174 -17.08 -3.06 15.97
C GLU A 174 -17.34 -1.79 15.15
N ARG A 175 -17.62 -1.93 13.84
CA ARG A 175 -17.73 -0.79 12.90
C ARG A 175 -19.08 -0.05 12.98
N ALA A 176 -20.05 -0.59 13.72
CA ALA A 176 -21.48 -0.35 13.54
C ALA A 176 -22.02 0.98 14.09
N ASP A 177 -21.24 1.77 14.83
CA ASP A 177 -21.70 3.03 15.43
C ASP A 177 -20.59 4.11 15.49
N GLU A 178 -20.94 5.37 15.21
CA GLU A 178 -20.03 6.53 15.26
C GLU A 178 -19.56 6.84 16.69
N GLY A 179 -20.43 6.65 17.68
CA GLY A 179 -20.07 6.79 19.10
C GLY A 179 -18.94 5.84 19.48
N GLN A 180 -19.06 4.58 19.06
CA GLN A 180 -18.07 3.53 19.30
C GLN A 180 -16.72 3.83 18.62
N ARG A 181 -16.71 4.49 17.44
CA ARG A 181 -15.45 4.90 16.78
C ARG A 181 -14.69 5.94 17.59
N ARG A 182 -15.40 6.92 18.17
CA ARG A 182 -14.79 7.96 19.01
C ARG A 182 -14.19 7.34 20.28
N ASP A 183 -14.93 6.45 20.92
CA ASP A 183 -14.50 5.81 22.15
C ASP A 183 -13.33 4.86 21.90
N PHE A 184 -13.36 4.10 20.81
CA PHE A 184 -12.23 3.29 20.38
C PHE A 184 -10.97 4.12 20.10
N ARG A 185 -11.10 5.25 19.40
CA ARG A 185 -9.98 6.18 19.18
C ARG A 185 -9.39 6.67 20.50
N ASN A 186 -10.24 7.08 21.44
CA ASN A 186 -9.76 7.56 22.75
C ASN A 186 -9.02 6.44 23.51
N LYS A 187 -9.50 5.20 23.43
CA LYS A 187 -8.83 4.02 23.99
C LYS A 187 -7.48 3.73 23.33
N VAL A 188 -7.40 3.82 22.00
CA VAL A 188 -6.13 3.67 21.26
C VAL A 188 -5.13 4.72 21.72
N LEU A 189 -5.55 5.99 21.81
CA LEU A 189 -4.68 7.08 22.26
C LEU A 189 -4.26 6.95 23.73
N SER A 190 -5.12 6.42 24.61
CA SER A 190 -4.74 6.19 26.01
C SER A 190 -3.71 5.07 26.13
N VAL A 191 -3.89 3.96 25.40
CA VAL A 191 -2.94 2.83 25.39
C VAL A 191 -1.61 3.26 24.78
N ALA A 192 -1.64 4.03 23.68
CA ALA A 192 -0.45 4.52 22.99
C ALA A 192 0.38 5.52 23.80
N ARG A 193 -0.13 6.08 24.90
CA ARG A 193 0.60 6.99 25.79
C ARG A 193 1.25 6.30 26.98
N ASP A 194 0.82 5.09 27.31
CA ASP A 194 1.29 4.36 28.47
C ASP A 194 2.49 3.48 28.11
N VAL A 195 3.64 3.75 28.74
CA VAL A 195 4.90 3.03 28.54
C VAL A 195 4.82 1.55 28.89
N LYS A 196 3.82 1.15 29.69
CA LYS A 196 3.60 -0.26 30.05
C LYS A 196 3.00 -1.08 28.91
N ASN A 197 2.44 -0.44 27.89
CA ASN A 197 1.79 -1.12 26.78
C ASN A 197 2.71 -1.22 25.56
N ASP A 198 2.64 -2.35 24.86
CA ASP A 198 3.29 -2.52 23.56
C ASP A 198 2.79 -1.45 22.57
N PRO A 199 3.67 -0.90 21.70
CA PRO A 199 3.26 0.03 20.66
C PRO A 199 2.13 -0.53 19.80
N ILE A 200 1.21 0.33 19.38
CA ILE A 200 0.05 -0.10 18.61
C ILE A 200 0.41 -0.09 17.12
N LEU A 201 0.37 -1.25 16.46
CA LEU A 201 0.55 -1.36 15.02
C LEU A 201 -0.75 -1.02 14.29
N MET A 202 -0.68 -0.01 13.41
CA MET A 202 -1.82 0.47 12.64
C MET A 202 -1.46 0.70 11.18
N PHE A 203 -2.45 0.44 10.33
CA PHE A 203 -2.43 0.68 8.90
C PHE A 203 -3.46 1.77 8.57
N PRO A 204 -3.08 3.06 8.68
CA PRO A 204 -4.03 4.17 8.61
C PRO A 204 -4.67 4.39 7.24
N GLU A 205 -4.18 3.73 6.18
CA GLU A 205 -4.84 3.65 4.86
C GLU A 205 -6.23 2.99 4.98
N GLY A 206 -6.35 1.95 5.82
CA GLY A 206 -7.58 1.20 6.02
C GLY A 206 -7.93 0.21 4.89
N TYR A 207 -7.13 0.15 3.83
CA TYR A 207 -7.21 -0.80 2.73
C TYR A 207 -5.80 -1.23 2.34
N CYS A 208 -5.65 -2.39 1.71
CA CYS A 208 -4.37 -2.79 1.13
C CYS A 208 -4.15 -2.06 -0.20
N THR A 209 -2.89 -1.75 -0.50
CA THR A 209 -2.39 -1.18 -1.75
C THR A 209 -1.51 -2.18 -2.48
N ASN A 210 -1.47 -2.07 -3.79
CA ASN A 210 -0.40 -2.61 -4.60
C ASN A 210 0.84 -1.70 -4.47
N ASN A 211 2.04 -2.24 -4.72
CA ASN A 211 3.37 -1.60 -4.61
C ASN A 211 3.59 -0.22 -5.26
N THR A 212 2.54 0.42 -5.80
CA THR A 212 2.59 1.59 -6.67
C THR A 212 2.09 2.87 -6.00
N MET A 213 1.41 2.79 -4.86
CA MET A 213 0.96 3.99 -4.13
C MET A 213 0.85 3.78 -2.61
N VAL A 214 0.97 4.88 -1.86
CA VAL A 214 0.65 4.94 -0.42
C VAL A 214 -0.59 5.80 -0.25
N TYR A 215 -1.70 5.20 0.19
CA TYR A 215 -2.95 5.95 0.36
C TYR A 215 -2.88 6.99 1.48
N GLN A 216 -3.79 7.96 1.40
CA GLN A 216 -3.93 8.98 2.43
C GLN A 216 -4.21 8.36 3.79
N PHE A 217 -3.41 8.77 4.79
CA PHE A 217 -3.57 8.28 6.15
C PHE A 217 -4.74 8.95 6.86
N ARG A 218 -5.58 8.14 7.53
CA ARG A 218 -6.64 8.65 8.40
C ARG A 218 -6.02 9.42 9.59
N ARG A 219 -6.34 10.71 9.68
CA ARG A 219 -5.77 11.67 10.66
C ARG A 219 -5.98 11.35 12.15
N ALA A 220 -6.91 10.45 12.48
CA ALA A 220 -7.41 10.28 13.85
C ALA A 220 -6.38 9.85 14.91
N VAL A 221 -5.28 9.20 14.48
CA VAL A 221 -4.23 8.66 15.36
C VAL A 221 -3.01 9.60 15.47
N PHE A 222 -2.94 10.64 14.63
CA PHE A 222 -1.83 11.60 14.58
C PHE A 222 -2.07 12.76 15.55
N ALA A 223 -2.06 12.45 16.85
CA ALA A 223 -2.37 13.39 17.92
C ALA A 223 -1.13 13.95 18.63
N ASP A 224 -1.31 15.04 19.37
CA ASP A 224 -0.25 15.63 20.20
C ASP A 224 0.21 14.68 21.31
N GLY A 225 1.53 14.69 21.55
CA GLY A 225 2.18 13.87 22.57
C GLY A 225 2.28 12.38 22.24
N ILE A 226 1.96 11.97 21.00
CA ILE A 226 2.11 10.58 20.55
C ILE A 226 3.41 10.44 19.73
N ASP A 227 4.20 9.43 20.08
CA ASP A 227 5.32 8.97 19.27
C ASP A 227 4.82 8.11 18.11
N ILE A 228 5.13 8.49 16.87
CA ILE A 228 4.85 7.71 15.67
C ILE A 228 6.15 7.05 15.21
N TYR A 229 6.11 5.73 15.02
CA TYR A 229 7.20 4.93 14.45
C TYR A 229 6.80 4.48 13.05
N PRO A 230 7.30 5.15 11.99
CA PRO A 230 6.94 4.78 10.63
C PRO A 230 7.71 3.52 10.19
N ILE A 231 7.00 2.60 9.56
CA ILE A 231 7.57 1.43 8.88
C ILE A 231 7.15 1.52 7.41
N ALA A 232 8.11 1.34 6.51
CA ALA A 232 7.88 1.30 5.08
C ALA A 232 7.95 -0.15 4.60
N LEU A 233 6.92 -0.61 3.91
CA LEU A 233 6.84 -1.96 3.31
C LEU A 233 6.85 -1.85 1.79
N LYS A 234 7.75 -2.59 1.14
CA LYS A 234 7.76 -2.75 -0.32
C LYS A 234 7.96 -4.22 -0.66
N GLN A 235 7.13 -4.78 -1.54
CA GLN A 235 7.35 -6.14 -2.04
C GLN A 235 8.14 -6.10 -3.35
N ASP A 236 8.93 -7.15 -3.63
CA ASP A 236 9.59 -7.31 -4.94
C ASP A 236 8.63 -7.98 -5.94
N PRO A 237 8.04 -7.21 -6.89
CA PRO A 237 7.03 -7.75 -7.80
C PRO A 237 7.58 -8.81 -8.75
N ARG A 238 8.91 -8.97 -8.87
CA ARG A 238 9.53 -9.94 -9.78
C ARG A 238 9.34 -11.39 -9.31
N LEU A 239 9.14 -11.62 -8.02
CA LEU A 239 9.07 -12.97 -7.40
C LEU A 239 7.65 -13.37 -6.99
N GLY A 240 6.77 -12.38 -6.81
CA GLY A 240 5.37 -12.57 -6.44
C GLY A 240 4.86 -11.39 -5.62
N GLU A 241 3.54 -11.18 -5.65
CA GLU A 241 2.85 -10.16 -4.86
C GLU A 241 1.73 -10.77 -4.02
N ALA A 242 1.64 -10.32 -2.77
CA ALA A 242 0.58 -10.73 -1.84
C ALA A 242 -0.62 -9.77 -1.82
N PHE A 243 -0.71 -8.85 -2.79
CA PHE A 243 -1.89 -7.99 -2.92
C PHE A 243 -3.16 -8.82 -3.11
N TRP A 244 -4.27 -8.40 -2.51
CA TRP A 244 -5.53 -9.12 -2.56
C TRP A 244 -6.28 -8.83 -3.86
N LEU A 245 -6.30 -9.79 -4.78
CA LEU A 245 -6.96 -9.68 -6.10
C LEU A 245 -8.15 -10.62 -6.24
N ASP A 246 -8.25 -11.60 -5.34
CA ASP A 246 -9.07 -12.79 -5.56
C ASP A 246 -10.42 -12.63 -4.85
N ASP A 247 -11.51 -13.05 -5.50
CA ASP A 247 -12.87 -13.02 -4.90
C ASP A 247 -12.99 -13.92 -3.66
N SER A 248 -12.04 -14.85 -3.49
CA SER A 248 -12.02 -15.83 -2.41
C SER A 248 -10.69 -15.83 -1.67
N TYR A 249 -10.77 -15.81 -0.34
CA TYR A 249 -9.60 -15.91 0.52
C TYR A 249 -8.81 -17.21 0.29
N VAL A 250 -9.49 -18.32 0.02
CA VAL A 250 -8.82 -19.61 -0.20
C VAL A 250 -7.99 -19.58 -1.48
N VAL A 251 -8.52 -18.95 -2.53
CA VAL A 251 -7.81 -18.76 -3.81
C VAL A 251 -6.59 -17.87 -3.59
N HIS A 252 -6.77 -16.76 -2.86
CA HIS A 252 -5.67 -15.88 -2.46
C HIS A 252 -4.56 -16.62 -1.70
N LEU A 253 -4.92 -17.43 -0.70
CA LEU A 253 -3.97 -18.23 0.07
C LEU A 253 -3.21 -19.21 -0.82
N LEU A 254 -3.91 -19.98 -1.66
CA LEU A 254 -3.28 -20.93 -2.57
C LEU A 254 -2.34 -20.22 -3.57
N ARG A 255 -2.73 -19.05 -4.07
CA ARG A 255 -1.91 -18.23 -4.96
C ARG A 255 -0.60 -17.81 -4.29
N ILE A 256 -0.66 -17.34 -3.05
CA ILE A 256 0.55 -16.98 -2.30
C ILE A 256 1.38 -18.23 -2.00
N MET A 257 0.76 -19.31 -1.52
CA MET A 257 1.44 -20.57 -1.20
C MET A 257 2.05 -21.27 -2.42
N THR A 258 1.63 -20.95 -3.64
CA THR A 258 2.21 -21.47 -4.89
C THR A 258 3.15 -20.47 -5.59
N SER A 259 3.30 -19.25 -5.05
CA SER A 259 4.26 -18.26 -5.53
C SER A 259 5.71 -18.68 -5.21
N TRP A 260 6.74 -18.23 -5.95
CA TRP A 260 8.12 -18.64 -5.61
C TRP A 260 8.52 -18.08 -4.24
N ALA A 261 8.33 -16.79 -4.05
CA ALA A 261 8.44 -16.12 -2.77
C ALA A 261 7.72 -14.76 -2.86
N THR A 262 7.15 -14.30 -1.75
CA THR A 262 6.77 -12.88 -1.60
C THR A 262 7.86 -12.20 -0.78
N VAL A 263 8.73 -11.45 -1.45
CA VAL A 263 9.87 -10.81 -0.77
C VAL A 263 9.45 -9.42 -0.29
N TYR A 264 9.54 -9.18 1.01
CA TYR A 264 9.30 -7.89 1.65
C TYR A 264 10.63 -7.21 1.94
N ASN A 265 10.75 -5.95 1.57
CA ASN A 265 11.75 -5.02 2.06
C ASN A 265 11.06 -4.13 3.10
N ILE A 266 11.48 -4.26 4.35
CA ILE A 266 10.88 -3.60 5.51
C ILE A 266 11.88 -2.60 6.05
N LYS A 267 11.54 -1.31 6.01
CA LYS A 267 12.42 -0.24 6.44
C LYS A 267 11.87 0.44 7.69
N TYR A 268 12.64 0.40 8.77
CA TYR A 268 12.32 1.12 10.00
C TYR A 268 12.81 2.57 9.89
N LEU A 269 11.87 3.51 9.92
CA LEU A 269 12.15 4.92 9.72
C LEU A 269 12.30 5.66 11.05
N PRO A 270 12.98 6.82 11.08
CA PRO A 270 13.13 7.60 12.31
C PRO A 270 11.79 7.95 12.94
N LYS A 271 11.73 7.86 14.27
CA LYS A 271 10.56 8.24 15.06
C LYS A 271 10.16 9.69 14.80
N MET A 272 8.86 9.94 14.65
CA MET A 272 8.30 11.25 14.36
C MET A 272 7.33 11.69 15.47
N ARG A 273 7.33 12.98 15.78
CA ARG A 273 6.31 13.64 16.59
C ARG A 273 5.68 14.80 15.81
N LYS A 274 4.46 15.14 16.18
CA LYS A 274 3.78 16.35 15.72
C LYS A 274 4.57 17.59 16.15
N LYS A 275 4.84 18.50 15.21
CA LYS A 275 5.55 19.76 15.47
C LYS A 275 4.61 20.79 16.12
N LYS A 276 5.18 21.78 16.81
CA LYS A 276 4.40 22.90 17.36
C LYS A 276 3.76 23.69 16.21
N GLY A 277 2.44 23.86 16.27
CA GLY A 277 1.66 24.57 15.24
C GLY A 277 1.27 23.72 14.02
N GLU A 278 1.78 22.49 13.89
CA GLU A 278 1.35 21.55 12.86
C GLU A 278 -0.03 21.00 13.22
N SER A 279 -0.93 20.89 12.27
CA SER A 279 -2.21 20.20 12.42
C SER A 279 -2.03 18.68 12.40
N SER A 280 -3.00 17.92 12.89
CA SER A 280 -2.96 16.45 12.82
C SER A 280 -2.98 15.92 11.37
N GLU A 281 -3.54 16.70 10.46
CA GLU A 281 -3.58 16.35 9.04
C GLU A 281 -2.23 16.57 8.36
N GLU A 282 -1.58 17.71 8.61
CA GLU A 282 -0.22 17.98 8.12
C GLU A 282 0.77 16.95 8.69
N PHE A 283 0.61 16.56 9.96
CA PHE A 283 1.45 15.52 10.53
C PHE A 283 1.22 14.15 9.85
N ALA A 284 -0.04 13.77 9.61
CA ALA A 284 -0.36 12.53 8.90
C ALA A 284 0.24 12.52 7.49
N LYS A 285 0.09 13.63 6.74
CA LYS A 285 0.68 13.83 5.41
C LYS A 285 2.20 13.74 5.44
N ARG A 286 2.86 14.32 6.44
CA ARG A 286 4.31 14.23 6.60
C ARG A 286 4.78 12.80 6.88
N VAL A 287 4.08 12.04 7.71
CA VAL A 287 4.41 10.62 7.97
C VAL A 287 4.19 9.78 6.70
N GLN A 288 3.08 10.01 5.99
CA GLN A 288 2.80 9.36 4.70
C GLN A 288 3.92 9.62 3.70
N SER A 289 4.36 10.87 3.57
CA SER A 289 5.42 11.28 2.64
C SER A 289 6.74 10.55 2.92
N VAL A 290 7.16 10.44 4.19
CA VAL A 290 8.42 9.76 4.55
C VAL A 290 8.32 8.25 4.28
N ILE A 291 7.14 7.64 4.45
CA ILE A 291 6.92 6.22 4.10
C ILE A 291 6.99 6.05 2.58
N ALA A 292 6.28 6.88 1.81
CA ALA A 292 6.24 6.81 0.34
C ALA A 292 7.62 7.04 -0.28
N GLU A 293 8.38 8.03 0.21
CA GLU A 293 9.77 8.26 -0.19
C GLU A 293 10.65 7.04 0.10
N ALA A 294 10.47 6.41 1.27
CA ALA A 294 11.25 5.25 1.66
C ALA A 294 10.99 3.98 0.82
N VAL A 295 9.88 3.94 0.08
CA VAL A 295 9.51 2.85 -0.83
C VAL A 295 9.50 3.29 -2.29
N ASP A 296 10.13 4.43 -2.63
CA ASP A 296 10.23 4.98 -3.99
C ASP A 296 8.87 5.07 -4.72
N ILE A 297 7.86 5.62 -4.05
CA ILE A 297 6.53 5.85 -4.62
C ILE A 297 6.36 7.36 -4.87
N ASP A 298 6.05 7.72 -6.12
CA ASP A 298 5.80 9.10 -6.53
C ASP A 298 4.45 9.63 -6.01
N GLY A 299 4.38 10.95 -5.80
CA GLY A 299 3.19 11.68 -5.42
C GLY A 299 3.50 13.13 -5.04
N VAL A 300 2.46 13.99 -5.06
CA VAL A 300 2.59 15.44 -4.88
C VAL A 300 3.55 15.89 -3.77
N LEU A 301 3.40 15.33 -2.57
CA LEU A 301 4.20 15.71 -1.41
C LEU A 301 5.59 15.06 -1.38
N VAL A 302 5.74 13.90 -2.01
CA VAL A 302 7.00 13.15 -2.04
C VAL A 302 7.98 13.83 -2.99
N ASN A 303 7.51 14.18 -4.19
CA ASN A 303 8.35 14.79 -5.21
C ASN A 303 8.42 16.33 -5.08
N ASN A 304 7.66 16.94 -4.16
CA ASN A 304 7.37 18.37 -4.15
C ASN A 304 6.90 18.86 -5.54
N ASP A 305 6.14 18.01 -6.24
CA ASP A 305 5.60 18.27 -7.58
C ASP A 305 4.08 18.38 -7.49
N PRO A 306 3.49 19.58 -7.48
CA PRO A 306 2.03 19.74 -7.41
C PRO A 306 1.29 19.12 -8.61
N THR A 307 2.01 18.73 -9.67
CA THR A 307 1.44 18.06 -10.84
C THR A 307 1.41 16.55 -10.73
N ALA A 308 2.08 15.96 -9.73
CA ALA A 308 2.22 14.52 -9.52
C ALA A 308 0.94 13.87 -8.93
N HIS A 309 -0.21 14.15 -9.56
CA HIS A 309 -1.47 13.45 -9.34
C HIS A 309 -1.43 12.06 -9.99
N ALA A 310 -2.27 11.14 -9.48
CA ALA A 310 -2.30 9.75 -9.95
C ALA A 310 -2.49 9.64 -11.47
N GLU A 311 -3.38 10.46 -12.04
CA GLU A 311 -3.65 10.49 -13.48
C GLU A 311 -2.46 10.99 -14.30
N VAL A 312 -1.79 12.04 -13.82
CA VAL A 312 -0.62 12.62 -14.50
C VAL A 312 0.56 11.65 -14.45
N ILE A 313 0.79 11.02 -13.30
CA ILE A 313 1.81 9.97 -13.14
C ILE A 313 1.50 8.79 -14.08
N ALA A 314 0.24 8.33 -14.12
CA ALA A 314 -0.17 7.24 -15.00
C ALA A 314 0.07 7.57 -16.48
N ILE A 315 -0.30 8.78 -16.93
CA ILE A 315 -0.06 9.25 -18.29
C ILE A 315 1.45 9.33 -18.57
N ARG A 316 2.24 9.93 -17.68
CA ARG A 316 3.71 10.03 -17.83
C ARG A 316 4.35 8.65 -18.00
N ASN A 317 3.98 7.71 -17.13
CA ASN A 317 4.51 6.35 -17.15
C ASN A 317 4.10 5.59 -18.43
N ALA A 318 2.86 5.77 -18.90
CA ALA A 318 2.39 5.19 -20.15
C ALA A 318 3.16 5.75 -21.36
N CYS A 319 3.33 7.07 -21.41
CA CYS A 319 4.09 7.75 -22.46
C CYS A 319 5.55 7.28 -22.50
N GLU A 320 6.21 7.19 -21.34
CA GLU A 320 7.59 6.70 -21.23
C GLU A 320 7.71 5.24 -21.70
N LYS A 321 6.81 4.37 -21.24
CA LYS A 321 6.84 2.95 -21.59
C LYS A 321 6.62 2.70 -23.09
N LEU A 322 5.73 3.48 -23.71
CA LEU A 322 5.41 3.37 -25.12
C LEU A 322 6.33 4.20 -26.01
N GLY A 323 7.18 5.05 -25.42
CA GLY A 323 8.04 5.97 -26.15
C GLY A 323 7.27 6.97 -27.02
N THR A 324 6.06 7.38 -26.60
CA THR A 324 5.16 8.29 -27.34
C THR A 324 4.49 9.27 -26.39
N TYR A 325 4.08 10.44 -26.89
CA TYR A 325 3.21 11.38 -26.16
C TYR A 325 1.71 11.17 -26.47
N ASP A 326 1.42 10.44 -27.54
CA ASP A 326 0.06 10.15 -28.02
C ASP A 326 -0.38 8.77 -27.53
N LEU A 327 -1.37 8.74 -26.64
CA LEU A 327 -1.97 7.55 -26.04
C LEU A 327 -3.31 7.20 -26.69
N LYS A 328 -3.56 7.59 -27.95
CA LYS A 328 -4.73 7.17 -28.70
C LYS A 328 -4.88 5.65 -28.70
N GLY A 329 -6.11 5.18 -28.52
CA GLY A 329 -6.41 3.75 -28.29
C GLY A 329 -6.28 3.31 -26.84
N CYS A 330 -5.74 4.15 -25.95
CA CYS A 330 -5.73 3.88 -24.51
C CYS A 330 -6.96 4.49 -23.83
N VAL A 331 -7.38 3.86 -22.73
CA VAL A 331 -8.46 4.34 -21.86
C VAL A 331 -7.88 4.57 -20.47
N LEU A 332 -8.15 5.75 -19.88
CA LEU A 332 -7.74 6.08 -18.52
C LEU A 332 -8.85 5.71 -17.53
N TYR A 333 -8.52 4.90 -16.53
CA TYR A 333 -9.40 4.64 -15.39
C TYR A 333 -8.86 5.35 -14.17
N THR A 334 -9.70 6.12 -13.48
CA THR A 334 -9.32 6.87 -12.27
C THR A 334 -10.33 6.66 -11.15
N SER A 335 -9.87 6.73 -9.90
CA SER A 335 -10.74 6.55 -8.73
C SER A 335 -11.66 7.75 -8.50
N CYS A 336 -11.31 8.93 -9.00
CA CYS A 336 -12.09 10.15 -8.86
C CYS A 336 -12.17 10.90 -10.19
N TYR A 337 -13.23 11.68 -10.38
CA TYR A 337 -13.35 12.59 -11.52
C TYR A 337 -12.11 13.49 -11.60
N PRO A 338 -11.42 13.53 -12.75
CA PRO A 338 -10.13 14.20 -12.84
C PRO A 338 -10.27 15.70 -12.56
N CYS A 339 -9.32 16.28 -11.82
CA CYS A 339 -9.24 17.73 -11.66
C CYS A 339 -8.92 18.41 -13.01
N PRO A 340 -9.06 19.74 -13.16
CA PRO A 340 -8.84 20.39 -14.45
C PRO A 340 -7.44 20.15 -15.05
N MET A 341 -6.41 20.05 -14.21
CA MET A 341 -5.05 19.71 -14.64
C MET A 341 -4.98 18.28 -15.20
N CYS A 342 -5.51 17.30 -14.46
CA CYS A 342 -5.51 15.90 -14.88
C CYS A 342 -6.37 15.67 -16.14
N PHE A 343 -7.49 16.38 -16.23
CA PHE A 343 -8.34 16.38 -17.40
C PHE A 343 -7.63 16.98 -18.62
N GLY A 344 -6.94 18.11 -18.44
CA GLY A 344 -6.08 18.68 -19.47
C GLY A 344 -4.97 17.72 -19.91
N ALA A 345 -4.30 17.07 -18.97
CA ALA A 345 -3.27 16.07 -19.27
C ALA A 345 -3.83 14.90 -20.10
N ALA A 346 -5.02 14.40 -19.76
CA ALA A 346 -5.71 13.36 -20.53
C ALA A 346 -6.03 13.81 -21.96
N LEU A 347 -6.47 15.05 -22.15
CA LEU A 347 -6.72 15.60 -23.48
C LEU A 347 -5.42 15.76 -24.31
N TRP A 348 -4.37 16.29 -23.69
CA TRP A 348 -3.05 16.46 -24.34
C TRP A 348 -2.37 15.13 -24.67
N SER A 349 -2.62 14.09 -23.87
CA SER A 349 -2.14 12.74 -24.16
C SER A 349 -3.08 11.94 -25.07
N ARG A 350 -4.22 12.51 -25.48
CA ARG A 350 -5.13 11.94 -26.49
C ARG A 350 -5.69 10.56 -26.12
N VAL A 351 -5.88 10.28 -24.83
CA VAL A 351 -6.60 9.04 -24.41
C VAL A 351 -8.03 9.07 -24.96
N ASP A 352 -8.53 7.91 -25.39
CA ASP A 352 -9.84 7.81 -26.05
C ASP A 352 -11.01 8.03 -25.09
N ALA A 353 -10.83 7.64 -23.82
CA ALA A 353 -11.84 7.80 -22.79
C ALA A 353 -11.23 7.88 -21.39
N VAL A 354 -11.95 8.56 -20.49
CA VAL A 354 -11.67 8.57 -19.05
C VAL A 354 -12.89 8.02 -18.30
N PHE A 355 -12.72 6.92 -17.57
CA PHE A 355 -13.74 6.38 -16.67
C PHE A 355 -13.36 6.67 -15.22
N TYR A 356 -14.33 7.11 -14.42
CA TYR A 356 -14.10 7.49 -13.03
C TYR A 356 -15.15 6.91 -12.08
N ALA A 357 -14.78 6.69 -10.82
CA ALA A 357 -15.68 6.15 -9.79
C ALA A 357 -16.29 7.23 -8.89
N ALA A 358 -15.47 7.99 -8.15
CA ALA A 358 -15.93 9.07 -7.27
C ALA A 358 -16.08 10.40 -8.02
N THR A 359 -16.91 11.32 -7.52
CA THR A 359 -17.11 12.62 -8.17
C THR A 359 -16.22 13.72 -7.57
N ALA A 360 -16.01 14.82 -8.30
CA ALA A 360 -15.31 16.00 -7.77
C ALA A 360 -15.96 16.57 -6.49
N LYS A 361 -17.28 16.38 -6.32
CA LYS A 361 -17.97 16.76 -5.08
C LYS A 361 -17.56 15.87 -3.90
N ASP A 362 -17.25 14.61 -4.14
CA ASP A 362 -16.79 13.69 -3.10
C ASP A 362 -15.34 13.96 -2.69
N ALA A 363 -14.50 14.36 -3.64
CA ALA A 363 -13.16 14.90 -3.36
C ALA A 363 -13.25 16.19 -2.53
N ALA A 364 -14.13 17.12 -2.89
CA ALA A 364 -14.32 18.38 -2.15
C ALA A 364 -14.75 18.15 -0.69
N LYS A 365 -15.66 17.21 -0.43
CA LYS A 365 -16.04 16.81 0.95
C LYS A 365 -14.86 16.31 1.78
N SER A 366 -13.83 15.80 1.10
CA SER A 366 -12.60 15.28 1.72
C SER A 366 -11.51 16.34 1.88
N GLY A 367 -11.78 17.59 1.49
CA GLY A 367 -10.89 18.74 1.67
C GLY A 367 -9.99 19.03 0.48
N PHE A 368 -10.27 18.47 -0.71
CA PHE A 368 -9.54 18.81 -1.94
C PHE A 368 -10.22 19.93 -2.73
N ASP A 369 -9.42 20.72 -3.45
CA ASP A 369 -9.86 21.93 -4.17
C ASP A 369 -10.36 21.67 -5.61
N ASP A 370 -10.50 20.41 -6.04
CA ASP A 370 -10.82 20.04 -7.43
C ASP A 370 -12.05 20.78 -7.97
N ALA A 371 -13.12 20.80 -7.17
CA ALA A 371 -14.37 21.49 -7.53
C ALA A 371 -14.17 23.01 -7.66
N LYS A 372 -13.39 23.60 -6.74
CA LYS A 372 -13.07 25.04 -6.75
C LYS A 372 -12.27 25.42 -7.98
N PHE A 373 -11.33 24.58 -8.42
CA PHE A 373 -10.56 24.84 -9.64
C PHE A 373 -11.44 24.85 -10.89
N TYR A 374 -12.44 23.96 -10.97
CA TYR A 374 -13.43 24.02 -12.05
C TYR A 374 -14.28 25.30 -12.03
N GLU A 375 -14.62 25.81 -10.84
CA GLU A 375 -15.35 27.07 -10.71
C GLU A 375 -14.49 28.28 -11.11
N ILE A 376 -13.22 28.31 -10.72
CA ILE A 376 -12.26 29.35 -11.13
C ILE A 376 -12.13 29.38 -12.65
N LEU A 377 -12.08 28.24 -13.33
CA LEU A 377 -12.03 28.21 -14.79
C LEU A 377 -13.30 28.72 -15.47
N ARG A 378 -14.46 28.57 -14.84
CA ARG A 378 -15.74 29.06 -15.38
C ARG A 378 -15.96 30.54 -15.12
N ASN A 379 -15.54 31.03 -13.95
CA ASN A 379 -15.83 32.37 -13.46
C ASN A 379 -14.56 33.05 -12.93
N SER A 380 -13.48 33.06 -13.70
CA SER A 380 -12.15 33.52 -13.26
C SER A 380 -12.15 34.92 -12.67
N GLU A 381 -13.00 35.81 -13.20
CA GLU A 381 -13.17 37.20 -12.75
C GLU A 381 -13.68 37.34 -11.31
N GLN A 382 -14.32 36.30 -10.76
CA GLN A 382 -14.92 36.33 -9.41
C GLN A 382 -13.96 35.88 -8.30
N TYR A 383 -12.76 35.42 -8.65
CA TYR A 383 -11.77 34.93 -7.67
C TYR A 383 -10.59 35.87 -7.58
N GLU A 384 -9.96 35.94 -6.40
CA GLU A 384 -8.77 36.75 -6.11
C GLU A 384 -7.49 36.23 -6.81
N TYR A 385 -7.64 35.42 -7.87
CA TYR A 385 -6.55 34.87 -8.65
C TYR A 385 -6.35 35.70 -9.93
N LYS A 386 -5.20 36.37 -10.01
CA LYS A 386 -4.92 37.36 -11.05
C LYS A 386 -4.47 36.69 -12.36
N ILE A 387 -5.35 36.64 -13.35
CA ILE A 387 -5.03 36.27 -14.74
C ILE A 387 -5.31 37.49 -15.62
N GLU A 388 -4.27 38.19 -16.04
CA GLU A 388 -4.37 39.40 -16.87
C GLU A 388 -3.67 39.21 -18.22
N HIS A 389 -4.33 39.61 -19.30
CA HIS A 389 -3.70 39.72 -20.60
C HIS A 389 -2.85 41.00 -20.64
N LEU A 390 -1.54 40.84 -20.79
CA LEU A 390 -0.60 41.94 -21.01
C LEU A 390 -0.19 41.95 -22.48
N GLU A 391 -0.56 43.00 -23.20
CA GLU A 391 -0.17 43.17 -24.59
C GLU A 391 1.30 43.62 -24.65
N ILE A 392 2.14 42.78 -25.25
CA ILE A 392 3.59 43.00 -25.38
C ILE A 392 3.94 42.91 -26.86
N ASP A 393 4.66 43.91 -27.38
CA ASP A 393 5.16 43.91 -28.75
C ASP A 393 5.97 42.64 -29.06
N GLY A 394 5.58 41.96 -30.14
CA GLY A 394 6.23 40.71 -30.55
C GLY A 394 5.76 39.45 -29.82
N CYS A 395 4.67 39.48 -29.05
CA CYS A 395 4.09 38.31 -28.38
C CYS A 395 3.80 37.13 -29.34
N MET A 396 3.57 37.42 -30.63
CA MET A 396 3.31 36.41 -31.67
C MET A 396 4.58 35.74 -32.23
N LYS A 397 5.78 36.26 -31.93
CA LYS A 397 7.05 35.77 -32.49
C LYS A 397 7.30 34.26 -32.21
N PRO A 398 7.05 33.71 -31.01
CA PRO A 398 7.20 32.27 -30.78
C PRO A 398 6.32 31.42 -31.70
N PHE A 399 5.09 31.85 -31.97
CA PHE A 399 4.18 31.14 -32.89
C PHE A 399 4.62 31.26 -34.34
N MET A 400 5.14 32.41 -34.77
CA MET A 400 5.72 32.57 -36.12
C MET A 400 6.92 31.62 -36.30
N LEU A 401 7.83 31.57 -35.33
CA LEU A 401 8.97 30.65 -35.36
C LEU A 401 8.54 29.17 -35.37
N TRP A 402 7.52 28.81 -34.57
CA TRP A 402 6.93 27.48 -34.63
C TRP A 402 6.32 27.19 -36.01
N ASN A 403 5.69 28.18 -36.64
CA ASN A 403 5.08 28.01 -37.96
C ASN A 403 6.12 27.77 -39.06
N GLU A 404 7.26 28.46 -39.00
CA GLU A 404 8.37 28.36 -39.96
C GLU A 404 9.25 27.12 -39.75
N LYS A 405 9.23 26.51 -38.55
CA LYS A 405 10.00 25.30 -38.24
C LYS A 405 9.57 24.13 -39.14
N GLN A 406 10.49 23.64 -39.97
CA GLN A 406 10.19 22.57 -40.94
C GLN A 406 10.05 21.17 -40.31
N ASP A 407 10.76 20.91 -39.22
CA ASP A 407 10.78 19.65 -38.47
C ASP A 407 9.88 19.67 -37.23
N LYS A 408 8.85 20.52 -37.21
CA LYS A 408 7.92 20.61 -36.08
C LYS A 408 7.05 19.35 -35.99
N ILE A 409 6.85 18.87 -34.76
CA ILE A 409 5.95 17.76 -34.46
C ILE A 409 4.70 18.36 -33.80
N PRO A 410 3.52 18.34 -34.44
CA PRO A 410 2.28 18.76 -33.80
C PRO A 410 1.86 17.74 -32.75
N TYR A 411 1.43 18.22 -31.59
CA TYR A 411 0.99 17.38 -30.47
C TYR A 411 -0.32 17.86 -29.89
#